data_AF-K2EJC5-F1
#
_entry.id   AF-K2EJC5-F1
#
_cell.length_a   1.000
_cell.length_b   1.000
_cell.length_c   1.000
_cell.angle_alpha   90.00
_cell.angle_beta   90.00
_cell.angle_gamma   90.00
#
_symmetry.space_group_name_H-M   'P 1'
#
loop_
_entity.id
_entity.type
_entity.pdbx_description
1 polymer ?
#
loop_
_entity_poly.entity_id
_entity_poly.type
_entity_poly.pdbx_seq_one_letter_code
_entity_poly.pdbx_strand_id
1 'polypeptide(L)' 'MNEEILSQKTYSNKAVQKWLMVGKNTITRLAREKLLIPKLVGKRYVFLGEDILKFIRAK' A
#
# COMPACT_ATOMS: atom_id res chain seq x y z
N MET A 1 -12.98 11.17 -1.14
CA MET A 1 -12.34 9.84 -1.19
C MET A 1 -10.81 9.92 -1.32
N ASN A 2 -10.23 10.73 -2.23
CA ASN A 2 -8.77 10.83 -2.38
C ASN A 2 -8.03 11.59 -1.24
N GLU A 3 -8.68 12.53 -0.54
CA GLU A 3 -8.03 13.31 0.54
C GLU A 3 -7.75 12.49 1.82
N GLU A 4 -8.56 11.46 2.09
CA GLU A 4 -8.38 10.58 3.26
C GLU A 4 -7.15 9.67 3.10
N ILE A 5 -6.82 9.29 1.86
CA ILE A 5 -5.62 8.50 1.52
C ILE A 5 -4.34 9.34 1.61
N LEU A 6 -4.45 10.65 1.39
CA LEU A 6 -3.35 11.60 1.51
C LEU A 6 -3.14 12.09 2.95
N SER A 7 -4.17 11.98 3.79
CA SER A 7 -4.12 12.40 5.20
C SER A 7 -3.21 11.52 6.06
N GLN A 8 -3.12 10.21 5.77
CA GLN A 8 -2.10 9.34 6.36
C GLN A 8 -0.96 9.09 5.39
N LYS A 9 0.26 9.54 5.74
CA LYS A 9 1.47 9.30 4.93
C LYS A 9 1.76 7.80 4.73
N THR A 10 1.35 6.95 5.66
CA THR A 10 1.70 5.52 5.68
C THR A 10 0.54 4.61 6.11
N TYR A 11 0.34 3.51 5.40
CA TYR A 11 -0.67 2.50 5.63
C TYR A 11 -0.06 1.16 6.04
N SER A 12 -0.69 0.46 6.96
CA SER A 12 -0.30 -0.91 7.33
C SER A 12 -0.72 -1.92 6.24
N ASN A 13 -0.05 -3.07 6.18
CA ASN A 13 -0.39 -4.16 5.24
C ASN A 13 -1.90 -4.51 5.24
N LYS A 14 -2.54 -4.60 6.41
CA LYS A 14 -4.00 -4.82 6.53
C LYS A 14 -4.84 -3.72 5.88
N ALA A 15 -4.43 -2.46 5.97
CA ALA A 15 -5.15 -1.35 5.35
C ALA A 15 -5.02 -1.43 3.82
N VAL A 16 -3.81 -1.68 3.30
CA VAL A 16 -3.57 -1.82 1.86
C VAL A 16 -4.38 -2.98 1.26
N GLN A 17 -4.48 -4.10 1.98
CA GLN A 17 -5.32 -5.24 1.58
C GLN A 17 -6.78 -4.84 1.40
N LYS A 18 -7.32 -4.04 2.33
CA LYS A 18 -8.70 -3.52 2.24
C LYS A 18 -8.85 -2.54 1.06
N TRP A 19 -7.93 -1.60 0.90
CA TRP A 19 -7.97 -0.60 -0.17
C TRP A 19 -7.91 -1.20 -1.56
N LEU A 20 -7.03 -2.18 -1.77
CA LEU A 20 -6.87 -2.83 -3.06
C LEU A 20 -7.82 -4.01 -3.27
N MET A 21 -8.59 -4.39 -2.23
CA MET A 21 -9.42 -5.60 -2.21
C MET A 21 -8.64 -6.85 -2.66
N VAL A 22 -7.41 -7.00 -2.16
CA VAL A 22 -6.51 -8.11 -2.54
C VAL A 22 -6.14 -8.98 -1.36
N GLY A 23 -5.85 -10.26 -1.65
CA GLY A 23 -5.36 -11.21 -0.66
C GLY A 23 -3.91 -10.94 -0.23
N LYS A 24 -3.51 -11.58 0.89
CA LYS A 24 -2.15 -11.47 1.47
C LYS A 24 -1.05 -11.84 0.46
N ASN A 25 -1.28 -12.87 -0.35
CA ASN A 25 -0.31 -13.34 -1.34
C ASN A 25 -0.10 -12.31 -2.45
N THR A 26 -1.15 -11.58 -2.83
CA THR A 26 -1.08 -10.53 -3.84
C THR A 26 -0.26 -9.35 -3.35
N ILE A 27 -0.39 -8.90 -2.10
CA ILE A 27 0.46 -7.83 -1.56
C ILE A 27 1.94 -8.23 -1.61
N THR A 28 2.28 -9.45 -1.21
CA THR A 28 3.66 -9.95 -1.29
C THR A 28 4.15 -9.98 -2.73
N ARG A 29 3.30 -10.36 -3.69
CA ARG A 29 3.63 -10.35 -5.12
C ARG A 29 3.87 -8.93 -5.62
N LEU A 30 2.97 -7.99 -5.32
CA LEU A 30 3.11 -6.57 -5.67
C LEU A 30 4.40 -5.96 -5.07
N ALA A 31 4.80 -6.38 -3.88
CA ALA A 31 6.07 -5.98 -3.28
C ALA A 31 7.28 -6.56 -4.01
N ARG A 32 7.22 -7.82 -4.46
CA ARG A 32 8.30 -8.44 -5.28
C ARG A 32 8.39 -7.82 -6.66
N GLU A 33 7.26 -7.46 -7.26
CA GLU A 33 7.17 -6.80 -8.57
C GLU A 33 7.51 -5.30 -8.50
N LYS A 34 7.90 -4.78 -7.33
CA LYS A 34 8.21 -3.36 -7.08
C LYS A 34 7.05 -2.39 -7.40
N LEU A 35 5.82 -2.91 -7.43
CA LEU A 35 4.60 -2.13 -7.64
C LEU A 35 4.10 -1.48 -6.35
N LEU A 36 4.43 -2.07 -5.20
CA LEU A 36 4.23 -1.49 -3.88
C LEU A 36 5.52 -1.59 -3.10
N ILE A 37 6.07 -0.46 -2.65
CA ILE A 37 7.34 -0.45 -1.91
C ILE A 37 7.02 -0.44 -0.41
N PRO A 38 7.23 -1.55 0.31
CA PRO A 38 7.11 -1.54 1.76
C PRO A 38 8.29 -0.79 2.38
N LYS A 39 8.00 0.20 3.22
CA LYS A 39 8.97 0.85 4.11
C LYS A 39 8.93 0.21 5.48
N LEU A 40 10.11 -0.04 6.04
CA LEU A 40 10.23 -0.46 7.43
C LEU A 40 10.21 0.78 8.33
N VAL A 41 9.20 0.92 9.17
CA VAL A 41 9.10 1.99 10.18
C VAL A 41 9.07 1.32 11.55
N GLY A 42 10.15 1.47 12.30
CA GLY A 42 10.39 0.72 13.53
C GLY A 42 10.47 -0.79 13.26
N LYS A 43 9.50 -1.56 13.76
CA LYS A 43 9.40 -3.03 13.58
C LYS A 43 8.26 -3.46 12.64
N ARG A 44 7.65 -2.52 11.90
CA ARG A 44 6.49 -2.79 11.05
C ARG A 44 6.73 -2.33 9.62
N TYR A 45 6.26 -3.14 8.67
CA TYR A 45 6.19 -2.75 7.26
C TYR A 45 4.94 -1.90 7.02
N VAL A 46 5.16 -0.72 6.47
CA VAL A 46 4.14 0.23 6.07
C VAL A 46 4.31 0.61 4.60
N PHE A 47 3.24 1.07 3.96
CA PHE A 47 3.20 1.45 2.56
C PHE A 47 2.82 2.92 2.45
N LEU A 48 3.42 3.68 1.54
CA LEU A 48 3.04 5.08 1.37
C LEU A 48 1.69 5.18 0.67
N GLY A 49 0.85 6.11 1.12
CA GLY A 49 -0.43 6.41 0.47
C GLY A 49 -0.26 6.78 -1.01
N GLU A 50 0.80 7.52 -1.33
CA GLU A 50 1.16 7.91 -2.70
C GLU A 50 1.47 6.72 -3.61
N ASP A 51 2.20 5.71 -3.12
CA ASP A 51 2.49 4.50 -3.90
C ASP A 51 1.22 3.68 -4.15
N ILE A 52 0.35 3.57 -3.15
CA ILE A 52 -0.95 2.90 -3.28
C ILE A 52 -1.83 3.65 -4.30
N LEU A 53 -1.90 4.97 -4.22
CA LEU A 53 -2.63 5.81 -5.17
C LEU A 53 -2.09 5.68 -6.60
N LYS A 54 -0.76 5.70 -6.78
CA LYS A 54 -0.14 5.46 -8.09
C LYS A 54 -0.53 4.11 -8.66
N PHE A 55 -0.51 3.07 -7.84
CA PHE A 55 -0.94 1.73 -8.26
C PHE A 55 -2.42 1.68 -8.64
N ILE A 56 -3.31 2.31 -7.86
CA ILE A 56 -4.74 2.38 -8.17
C ILE A 56 -4.99 3.17 -9.47
N ARG A 57 -4.28 4.28 -9.70
CA ARG A 57 -4.44 5.09 -10.92
C ARG A 57 -3.81 4.48 -12.17
N ALA A 58 -2.82 3.61 -12.01
CA ALA A 58 -2.16 2.92 -13.13
C ALA A 58 -2.96 1.72 -13.64
N LYS A 59 -4.04 1.34 -12.95
CA LYS A 59 -4.95 0.25 -13.31
C LYS A 59 -6.26 0.83 -13.86
#